data_AF-A0A373TNL2-F1
#
_entry.id   AF-A0A373TNL2-F1
#
_cell.length_a   1.000
_cell.length_b   1.000
_cell.length_c   1.000
_cell.angle_alpha   90.00
_cell.angle_beta   90.00
_cell.angle_gamma   90.00
#
_symmetry.space_group_name_H-M   'P 1'
#
loop_
_entity.id
_entity.type
_entity.pdbx_description
1 polymer ?
#
loop_
_entity_poly.entity_id
_entity_poly.type
_entity_poly.pdbx_seq_one_letter_code
_entity_poly.pdbx_strand_id
1 'polypeptide(L)'
;MRDALNNGIRIIVTTLQKFPVIYTEVDKSEKKNYAIIVDEAHSSQTGSSALKLKTALADTEEALREYAEIEGIAEDEVDKNDKVVQEMITHGKHKNLSFFAFTATPKGQTLEMFGTPASDGEEGFYPFHIYSMRQAIEEGFILDVLQNYMTYST
;
A
#
# COMPACT_ATOMS: atom_id res chain seq x y z
N MET A 1 7.91 14.90 -12.25
CA MET A 1 7.67 14.23 -10.96
C MET A 1 8.94 14.15 -10.11
N ARG A 2 10.11 13.78 -10.66
CA ARG A 2 11.41 13.95 -9.97
C ARG A 2 11.58 15.36 -9.41
N ASP A 3 11.45 16.36 -10.28
CA ASP A 3 11.57 17.77 -9.86
C ASP A 3 10.50 18.15 -8.82
N ALA A 4 9.33 17.53 -8.87
CA ALA A 4 8.28 17.76 -7.88
C ALA A 4 8.68 17.22 -6.49
N LEU A 5 9.26 16.02 -6.43
CA LEU A 5 9.75 15.41 -5.20
C LEU A 5 10.94 16.20 -4.61
N ASN A 6 11.87 16.59 -5.47
CA ASN A 6 13.08 17.32 -5.05
C ASN A 6 12.79 18.79 -4.68
N ASN A 7 11.84 19.44 -5.35
CA ASN A 7 11.44 20.82 -5.04
C ASN A 7 10.43 20.94 -3.88
N GLY A 8 10.15 19.83 -3.18
CA GLY A 8 9.26 19.84 -2.01
C GLY A 8 7.78 20.08 -2.34
N ILE A 9 7.33 19.72 -3.55
CA ILE A 9 5.92 19.76 -3.90
C ILE A 9 5.16 18.78 -3.01
N ARG A 10 4.14 19.28 -2.31
CA ARG A 10 3.44 18.54 -1.25
C ARG A 10 2.43 17.51 -1.77
N ILE A 11 1.88 17.74 -2.96
CA ILE A 11 0.87 16.86 -3.58
C ILE A 11 1.31 16.54 -4.99
N ILE A 12 1.43 15.25 -5.29
CA ILE A 12 1.87 14.76 -6.60
C ILE A 12 0.85 13.74 -7.09
N VAL A 13 0.19 14.06 -8.19
CA VAL A 13 -0.73 13.14 -8.88
C VAL A 13 0.03 12.45 -10.00
N THR A 14 0.07 11.12 -9.99
CA THR A 14 0.73 10.32 -11.02
C THR A 14 0.03 8.98 -11.18
N THR A 15 0.34 8.27 -12.25
CA THR A 15 0.01 6.85 -12.37
C THR A 15 1.07 6.00 -11.65
N LEU A 16 0.65 4.86 -11.10
CA LEU A 16 1.55 3.90 -10.44
C LEU A 16 2.68 3.42 -11.37
N GLN A 17 2.43 3.27 -12.68
CA GLN A 17 3.43 2.75 -13.61
C GLN A 17 4.65 3.69 -13.79
N LYS A 18 4.46 5.00 -13.59
CA LYS A 18 5.54 5.99 -13.78
C LYS A 18 6.47 6.10 -12.57
N PHE A 19 6.03 5.64 -11.39
CA PHE A 19 6.75 5.86 -10.14
C PHE A 19 8.10 5.13 -10.04
N PRO A 20 8.22 3.84 -10.39
CA PRO A 20 9.47 3.10 -10.23
C PRO A 20 10.67 3.70 -10.98
N VAL A 21 10.41 4.31 -12.14
CA VAL A 21 11.45 4.94 -12.97
C VAL A 21 11.93 6.27 -12.38
N ILE A 22 11.03 6.99 -11.71
CA ILE A 22 11.30 8.35 -11.24
C ILE A 22 11.95 8.33 -9.86
N TYR A 23 11.70 7.28 -9.08
CA TYR A 23 12.17 7.21 -7.70
C TYR A 23 13.66 6.84 -7.55
N THR A 24 14.25 6.10 -8.49
CA THR A 24 15.70 5.82 -8.48
C THR A 24 16.57 7.08 -8.46
N GLU A 25 15.96 8.24 -8.73
CA GLU A 25 16.59 9.55 -8.87
C GLU A 25 16.20 10.54 -7.75
N VAL A 26 15.46 10.08 -6.73
CA VAL A 26 15.02 10.89 -5.58
C VAL A 26 16.09 10.86 -4.50
N ASP A 27 16.44 12.03 -3.97
CA ASP A 27 17.44 12.14 -2.91
C ASP A 27 16.89 11.55 -1.59
N LYS A 28 17.57 10.51 -1.10
CA LYS A 28 17.23 9.80 0.15
C LYS A 28 17.86 10.46 1.38
N SER A 29 18.62 11.53 1.22
CA SER A 29 19.32 12.20 2.32
C SER A 29 18.37 12.91 3.31
N GLU A 30 17.17 13.30 2.86
CA GLU A 30 16.16 13.93 3.70
C GLU A 30 15.15 12.92 4.24
N LYS A 31 15.13 12.73 5.58
CA LYS A 31 14.08 11.94 6.27
C LYS A 31 12.72 12.63 6.11
N LYS A 32 11.97 12.18 5.10
CA LYS A 32 10.62 12.66 4.78
C LYS A 32 9.57 11.62 5.13
N ASN A 33 8.43 12.11 5.60
CA ASN A 33 7.22 11.32 5.78
C ASN A 33 6.35 11.42 4.53
N TYR A 34 5.84 10.28 4.05
CA TYR A 34 5.00 10.21 2.86
C TYR A 34 3.65 9.59 3.19
N ALA A 35 2.60 10.18 2.62
CA ALA A 35 1.28 9.56 2.52
C ALA A 35 1.04 9.18 1.06
N ILE A 36 0.71 7.93 0.81
CA ILE A 36 0.43 7.42 -0.53
C ILE A 36 -1.03 7.00 -0.58
N ILE A 37 -1.75 7.55 -1.54
CA ILE A 37 -3.16 7.28 -1.77
C ILE A 37 -3.28 6.58 -3.12
N VAL A 38 -3.79 5.36 -3.10
CA VAL A 38 -4.02 4.54 -4.29
C VAL A 38 -5.53 4.50 -4.54
N ASP A 39 -5.95 5.11 -5.64
CA ASP A 39 -7.31 5.00 -6.14
C ASP A 39 -7.46 3.73 -7.01
N GLU A 40 -8.65 3.15 -7.00
CA GLU A 40 -8.98 1.90 -7.70
C GLU A 40 -7.97 0.76 -7.45
N ALA A 41 -7.67 0.51 -6.17
CA ALA A 41 -6.74 -0.52 -5.77
C ALA A 41 -7.25 -1.94 -6.14
N HIS A 42 -6.85 -2.41 -7.31
CA HIS A 42 -7.19 -3.74 -7.82
C HIS A 42 -5.94 -4.57 -8.11
N SER A 43 -5.97 -5.84 -7.72
CA SER A 43 -4.80 -6.74 -7.68
C SER A 43 -4.02 -6.84 -9.00
N SER A 44 -4.69 -6.69 -10.15
CA SER A 44 -4.07 -6.80 -11.48
C SER A 44 -3.19 -5.61 -11.88
N GLN A 45 -3.36 -4.44 -11.28
CA GLN A 45 -2.59 -3.24 -11.63
C GLN A 45 -1.74 -2.70 -10.47
N THR A 46 -2.21 -2.88 -9.23
CA THR A 46 -1.63 -2.15 -8.10
C THR A 46 -0.61 -2.95 -7.32
N GLY A 47 -0.73 -4.28 -7.22
CA GLY A 47 0.10 -5.09 -6.32
C GLY A 47 1.61 -4.86 -6.47
N SER A 48 2.19 -5.17 -7.63
CA SER A 48 3.65 -5.06 -7.80
C SER A 48 4.18 -3.63 -7.88
N SER A 49 3.38 -2.68 -8.39
CA SER A 49 3.80 -1.28 -8.54
C SER A 49 3.71 -0.51 -7.22
N ALA A 50 2.63 -0.74 -6.45
CA ALA A 50 2.45 -0.20 -5.11
C ALA A 50 3.52 -0.73 -4.16
N LEU A 51 3.84 -2.01 -4.28
CA LEU A 51 4.90 -2.65 -3.50
C LEU A 51 6.28 -2.05 -3.80
N LYS A 52 6.64 -1.91 -5.08
CA LYS A 52 7.87 -1.23 -5.50
C LYS A 52 7.95 0.20 -4.99
N LEU A 53 6.82 0.92 -4.99
CA LEU A 53 6.72 2.29 -4.49
C LEU A 53 6.94 2.34 -2.98
N LYS A 54 6.34 1.41 -2.23
CA LYS A 54 6.53 1.26 -0.78
C LYS A 54 8.00 0.98 -0.46
N THR A 55 8.61 -0.05 -1.06
CA THR A 55 10.04 -0.39 -0.91
C THR A 55 10.94 0.78 -1.27
N ALA A 56 10.58 1.56 -2.29
CA ALA A 56 11.31 2.75 -2.69
C ALA A 56 11.37 3.79 -1.56
N LEU A 57 10.20 4.22 -1.06
CA LEU A 57 10.07 5.31 -0.10
C LEU A 57 10.32 4.91 1.35
N ALA A 58 10.39 3.61 1.63
CA ALA A 58 10.60 3.06 2.96
C ALA A 58 11.93 3.53 3.54
N ASP A 59 11.90 4.03 4.78
CA ASP A 59 13.10 4.10 5.59
C ASP A 59 13.49 2.65 5.98
N THR A 60 14.61 2.20 5.42
CA THR A 60 15.10 0.83 5.61
C THR A 60 15.94 0.68 6.87
N GLU A 61 16.36 1.77 7.52
CA GLU A 61 17.19 1.70 8.74
C GLU A 61 16.51 0.90 9.85
N GLU A 62 15.20 1.06 10.01
CA GLU A 62 14.43 0.34 11.03
C GLU A 62 14.34 -1.16 10.74
N ALA A 63 14.07 -1.54 9.48
CA ALA A 63 14.00 -2.95 9.09
C ALA A 63 15.36 -3.65 9.25
N LEU A 64 16.47 -2.94 8.97
CA LEU A 64 17.82 -3.45 9.18
C LEU A 64 18.14 -3.63 10.67
N ARG A 65 17.73 -2.67 11.52
CA ARG A 65 17.89 -2.78 12.98
C ARG A 65 17.09 -3.94 13.56
N GLU A 66 15.82 -4.07 13.18
CA GLU A 66 14.96 -5.15 13.65
C GLU A 66 15.55 -6.52 13.29
N TYR A 67 16.03 -6.68 12.05
CA TYR A 67 16.69 -7.90 11.62
C TYR A 67 18.00 -8.17 12.39
N ALA A 68 18.84 -7.14 12.59
CA ALA A 68 20.08 -7.27 13.36
C ALA A 68 19.83 -7.72 14.80
N GLU A 69 18.78 -7.19 15.45
CA GLU A 69 18.36 -7.59 16.79
C GLU A 69 17.87 -9.05 16.84
N ILE A 70 17.10 -9.51 15.84
CA ILE A 70 16.61 -10.89 15.75
C ILE A 70 17.77 -11.89 15.56
N GLU A 71 18.71 -11.56 14.68
CA GLU A 71 19.86 -12.44 14.37
C GLU A 71 21.02 -12.28 15.37
N GLY A 72 20.98 -11.28 16.25
CA GLY A 72 22.02 -11.02 17.25
C GLY A 72 23.35 -10.54 16.64
N ILE A 73 23.30 -9.88 15.47
CA ILE A 73 24.45 -9.34 14.74
C ILE A 73 24.47 -7.81 14.82
N ALA A 74 25.58 -7.20 14.41
CA ALA A 74 25.65 -5.74 14.30
C ALA A 74 24.89 -5.25 13.05
N GLU A 75 24.28 -4.05 13.11
CA GLU A 75 23.51 -3.47 11.98
C GLU A 75 24.34 -3.36 10.69
N ASP A 76 25.65 -3.12 10.80
CA ASP A 76 26.59 -3.01 9.69
C ASP A 76 27.01 -4.35 9.09
N GLU A 77 26.72 -5.47 9.78
CA GLU A 77 26.94 -6.84 9.29
C GLU A 77 25.71 -7.39 8.53
N VAL A 78 24.57 -6.69 8.53
CA VAL A 78 23.35 -7.13 7.84
C VAL A 78 23.54 -7.08 6.32
N ASP A 79 23.40 -8.23 5.65
CA ASP A 79 23.29 -8.27 4.19
C ASP A 79 21.94 -7.70 3.75
N LYS A 80 21.97 -6.51 3.15
CA LYS A 80 20.79 -5.84 2.61
C LYS A 80 20.09 -6.64 1.52
N ASN A 81 20.77 -7.59 0.88
CA ASN A 81 20.20 -8.46 -0.15
C ASN A 81 19.62 -9.76 0.42
N ASP A 82 19.71 -9.99 1.73
CA ASP A 82 19.06 -11.12 2.37
C ASP A 82 17.55 -11.10 2.06
N LYS A 83 17.00 -12.28 1.75
CA LYS A 83 15.60 -12.41 1.33
C LYS A 83 14.65 -11.97 2.43
N VAL A 84 14.97 -12.29 3.68
CA VAL A 84 14.16 -11.93 4.85
C VAL A 84 14.18 -10.42 5.05
N VAL A 85 15.36 -9.79 4.94
CA VAL A 85 15.50 -8.32 4.98
C VAL A 85 14.67 -7.66 3.89
N GLN A 86 14.74 -8.18 2.66
CA GLN A 86 13.94 -7.68 1.55
C GLN A 86 12.43 -7.85 1.78
N GLU A 87 11.99 -8.96 2.35
CA GLU A 87 10.60 -9.18 2.72
C GLU A 87 10.14 -8.22 3.82
N MET A 88 10.96 -7.96 4.84
CA MET A 88 10.67 -6.97 5.88
C MET A 88 10.55 -5.55 5.32
N ILE A 89 11.42 -5.16 4.39
CA ILE A 89 11.33 -3.84 3.72
C ILE A 89 10.09 -3.75 2.81
N THR A 90 9.66 -4.88 2.26
CA THR A 90 8.61 -4.90 1.25
C THR A 90 7.22 -4.99 1.88
N HIS A 91 7.07 -5.85 2.89
CA HIS A 91 5.80 -6.13 3.55
C HIS A 91 5.68 -5.49 4.94
N GLY A 92 6.78 -5.10 5.57
CA GLY A 92 6.79 -4.44 6.88
C GLY A 92 6.12 -3.06 6.89
N LYS A 93 5.79 -2.58 8.10
CA LYS A 93 5.27 -1.22 8.29
C LYS A 93 6.45 -0.28 8.49
N HIS A 94 6.52 0.80 7.71
CA HIS A 94 7.57 1.82 7.85
C HIS A 94 7.00 3.05 8.53
N LYS A 95 7.64 3.54 9.58
CA LYS A 95 7.17 4.73 10.34
C LYS A 95 7.06 5.99 9.48
N ASN A 96 7.86 6.10 8.43
CA ASN A 96 7.84 7.24 7.52
C ASN A 96 6.79 7.12 6.40
N LEU A 97 6.03 6.01 6.33
CA LEU A 97 5.04 5.76 5.28
C LEU A 97 3.66 5.51 5.85
N SER A 98 2.67 6.22 5.31
CA SER A 98 1.25 5.89 5.45
C SER A 98 0.68 5.50 4.09
N PHE A 99 0.09 4.30 4.00
CA PHE A 99 -0.36 3.70 2.75
C PHE A 99 -1.88 3.50 2.78
N PHE A 100 -2.60 4.19 1.90
CA PHE A 100 -4.06 4.17 1.83
C PHE A 100 -4.51 3.67 0.46
N ALA A 101 -5.47 2.76 0.46
CA ALA A 101 -6.10 2.26 -0.77
C ALA A 101 -7.61 2.47 -0.71
N PHE A 102 -8.16 2.95 -1.82
CA PHE A 102 -9.59 3.04 -2.07
C PHE A 102 -9.94 2.06 -3.18
N THR A 103 -10.97 1.25 -2.96
CA THR A 103 -11.45 0.27 -3.94
C THR A 103 -12.88 -0.13 -3.64
N ALA A 104 -13.69 -0.30 -4.69
CA ALA A 104 -15.02 -0.90 -4.59
C ALA A 104 -14.98 -2.44 -4.64
N THR A 105 -13.86 -3.03 -5.06
CA THR A 105 -13.72 -4.47 -5.31
C THR A 105 -12.48 -5.05 -4.62
N PRO A 106 -12.42 -5.04 -3.28
CA PRO A 106 -11.27 -5.57 -2.56
C PRO A 106 -11.11 -7.07 -2.84
N LYS A 107 -9.88 -7.48 -3.14
CA LYS A 107 -9.46 -8.89 -3.23
C LYS A 107 -8.55 -9.22 -2.05
N GLY A 108 -8.38 -10.51 -1.73
CA GLY A 108 -7.53 -10.97 -0.61
C GLY A 108 -6.15 -10.32 -0.61
N GLN A 109 -5.46 -10.32 -1.76
CA GLN A 109 -4.15 -9.67 -1.90
C GLN A 109 -4.18 -8.15 -1.62
N THR A 110 -5.26 -7.46 -1.96
CA THR A 110 -5.43 -6.03 -1.62
C THR A 110 -5.56 -5.88 -0.10
N LEU A 111 -6.30 -6.76 0.57
CA LEU A 111 -6.44 -6.73 2.02
C LEU A 111 -5.14 -7.09 2.73
N GLU A 112 -4.39 -8.07 2.25
CA GLU A 112 -3.06 -8.40 2.81
C GLU A 112 -2.08 -7.22 2.72
N MET A 113 -2.17 -6.41 1.65
CA MET A 113 -1.26 -5.30 1.42
C MET A 113 -1.67 -4.00 2.12
N PHE A 114 -2.98 -3.74 2.24
CA PHE A 114 -3.52 -2.46 2.69
C PHE A 114 -4.48 -2.55 3.88
N GLY A 115 -4.94 -3.76 4.21
CA GLY A 115 -5.90 -4.00 5.27
C GLY A 115 -5.29 -3.92 6.66
N THR A 116 -6.17 -3.86 7.65
CA THR A 116 -5.80 -3.92 9.06
C THR A 116 -5.79 -5.38 9.49
N PRO A 117 -4.71 -5.86 10.15
CA PRO A 117 -4.70 -7.21 10.68
C PRO A 117 -5.82 -7.37 11.69
N ALA A 118 -6.46 -8.53 11.68
CA ALA A 118 -7.49 -8.88 12.63
C ALA A 118 -6.97 -8.83 14.08
N SER A 119 -7.82 -8.42 15.02
CA SER A 119 -7.53 -8.49 16.46
C SER A 119 -7.74 -9.91 17.00
N ASP A 120 -7.16 -10.19 18.17
CA ASP A 120 -7.06 -11.51 18.82
C ASP A 120 -8.23 -12.47 18.55
N GLY A 121 -7.93 -13.59 17.89
CA GLY A 121 -8.85 -14.71 17.66
C GLY A 121 -9.36 -14.85 16.23
N GLU A 122 -9.16 -13.84 15.38
CA GLU A 122 -9.48 -13.89 13.95
C GLU A 122 -8.24 -13.89 13.07
N GLU A 123 -8.31 -14.57 11.93
CA GLU A 123 -7.24 -14.61 10.92
C GLU A 123 -7.55 -13.66 9.77
N GLY A 124 -6.51 -13.05 9.21
CA GLY A 124 -6.58 -12.28 7.97
C GLY A 124 -6.55 -10.77 8.17
N PHE A 125 -6.93 -10.07 7.09
CA PHE A 125 -6.86 -8.62 6.99
C PHE A 125 -8.22 -8.07 6.55
N TYR A 126 -8.64 -6.97 7.18
CA TYR A 126 -9.93 -6.35 6.92
C TYR A 126 -9.79 -4.89 6.51
N PRO A 127 -10.73 -4.33 5.73
CA PRO A 127 -10.75 -2.90 5.46
C PRO A 127 -10.86 -2.12 6.77
N PHE A 128 -10.12 -1.02 6.89
CA PHE A 128 -10.24 -0.11 8.05
C PHE A 128 -11.62 0.57 8.09
N HIS A 129 -12.27 0.71 6.93
CA HIS A 129 -13.59 1.28 6.76
C HIS A 129 -14.28 0.65 5.55
N ILE A 130 -15.60 0.48 5.62
CA ILE A 130 -16.44 -0.01 4.53
C ILE A 130 -17.61 0.94 4.34
N TYR A 131 -17.77 1.44 3.12
CA TYR A 131 -19.00 2.10 2.67
C TYR A 131 -19.58 1.26 1.53
N SER A 132 -20.66 0.54 1.81
CA SER A 132 -21.17 -0.48 0.89
C SER A 132 -22.09 0.11 -0.17
N MET A 133 -22.17 -0.56 -1.34
CA MET A 133 -23.15 -0.22 -2.37
C MET A 133 -24.58 -0.26 -1.84
N ARG A 134 -24.89 -1.22 -0.95
CA ARG A 134 -26.18 -1.31 -0.27
C ARG A 134 -26.50 -0.04 0.52
N GLN A 135 -25.56 0.41 1.35
CA GLN A 135 -25.73 1.63 2.15
C GLN A 135 -25.92 2.86 1.25
N ALA A 136 -25.13 2.97 0.19
CA ALA A 136 -25.23 4.07 -0.77
C ALA A 136 -26.59 4.12 -1.50
N ILE A 137 -27.22 2.96 -1.74
CA ILE A 137 -28.58 2.85 -2.28
C ILE A 137 -29.61 3.27 -1.22
N GLU A 138 -29.51 2.76 0.01
CA GLU A 138 -30.42 3.06 1.12
C GLU A 138 -30.42 4.57 1.46
N GLU A 139 -29.27 5.23 1.33
CA GLU A 139 -29.10 6.68 1.55
C GLU A 139 -29.46 7.53 0.31
N GLY A 140 -29.69 6.90 -0.85
CA GLY A 140 -30.05 7.59 -2.10
C GLY A 140 -28.88 8.27 -2.83
N PHE A 141 -27.64 7.92 -2.52
CA PHE A 141 -26.45 8.44 -3.22
C PHE A 141 -26.22 7.78 -4.58
N ILE A 142 -26.64 6.53 -4.76
CA ILE A 142 -26.60 5.82 -6.05
C ILE A 142 -27.92 5.08 -6.31
N LEU A 143 -28.20 4.79 -7.58
CA LEU A 143 -29.41 4.07 -7.99
C LEU A 143 -29.28 2.56 -7.79
N ASP A 144 -30.37 1.91 -7.40
CA ASP A 144 -30.47 0.46 -7.36
C ASP A 144 -30.67 -0.12 -8.78
N VAL A 145 -29.59 -0.62 -9.35
CA VAL A 145 -29.59 -1.23 -10.69
C VAL A 145 -30.26 -2.60 -10.73
N LEU A 146 -30.53 -3.23 -9.57
CA LEU A 146 -31.17 -4.55 -9.49
C LEU A 146 -32.70 -4.48 -9.45
N GLN A 147 -33.30 -3.30 -9.18
CA GLN A 147 -34.76 -3.14 -9.14
C GLN A 147 -35.49 -3.61 -10.40
N ASN A 148 -34.80 -3.57 -11.55
CA ASN A 148 -35.37 -3.96 -12.84
C ASN A 148 -34.63 -5.16 -13.46
N TYR A 149 -33.93 -5.96 -12.65
CA TYR A 149 -33.23 -7.14 -13.15
C TYR A 149 -34.24 -8.23 -13.55
N MET A 150 -34.36 -8.49 -14.85
CA MET A 150 -35.16 -9.61 -15.39
C MET A 150 -34.30 -10.86 -15.50
N THR A 151 -34.69 -11.93 -14.81
CA THR A 151 -34.10 -13.26 -14.99
C THR A 151 -34.76 -13.97 -16.17
N TYR A 152 -33.95 -14.49 -17.09
CA TYR A 152 -34.42 -15.36 -18.18
C TYR A 152 -34.26 -16.81 -17.75
N SER A 153 -35.34 -17.58 -17.73
CA SER A 153 -35.27 -19.03 -17.55
C SER A 153 -34.96 -19.68 -18.91
N THR A 154 -33.78 -20.28 -19.05
CA THR A 154 -33.46 -21.23 -20.13
C THR A 154 -33.99 -22.62 -19.83
#